data_AF-A0A533YFB0-F1
#
_entry.id   AF-A0A533YFB0-F1
#
_cell.length_a   1.000
_cell.length_b   1.000
_cell.length_c   1.000
_cell.angle_alpha   90.00
_cell.angle_beta   90.00
_cell.angle_gamma   90.00
#
_symmetry.space_group_name_H-M   'P 1'
#
loop_
_entity.id
_entity.type
_entity.pdbx_description
1 polymer ?
#
loop_
_entity_poly.entity_id
_entity_poly.type
_entity_poly.pdbx_seq_one_letter_code
_entity_poly.pdbx_strand_id
1 'polypeptide(L)'
;MKRAHWFGLSAGLILLLTAAMALAQQDPELLFAVVTKVSKDRRQVTAQVSSGGVVSEATLIASEAVLDNLIWKKLEVCHALKADAWKNAEGYRLVSIRVLDAGMLPMALQGIAGDCMIKKALEIAPQGD
;
A
#
# COMPACT_ATOMS: atom_id res chain seq x y z
N MET A 1 44.70 -14.86 -27.19
CA MET A 1 43.57 -13.88 -27.22
C MET A 1 42.22 -14.43 -26.71
N LYS A 2 42.07 -15.71 -26.31
CA LYS A 2 40.78 -16.27 -25.83
C LYS A 2 40.48 -16.10 -24.33
N ARG A 3 41.51 -15.86 -23.48
CA ARG A 3 41.34 -15.75 -22.01
C ARG A 3 40.73 -14.42 -21.55
N ALA A 4 40.94 -13.32 -22.28
CA ALA A 4 40.44 -11.99 -21.90
C ALA A 4 38.90 -11.88 -22.04
N HIS A 5 38.30 -12.61 -22.98
CA HIS A 5 36.84 -12.62 -23.18
C HIS A 5 36.09 -13.33 -22.04
N TRP A 6 36.69 -14.32 -21.39
CA TRP A 6 36.06 -15.03 -20.27
C TRP A 6 36.00 -14.18 -18.99
N PHE A 7 37.06 -13.43 -18.67
CA PHE A 7 37.07 -12.54 -17.50
C PHE A 7 36.07 -11.38 -17.61
N GLY A 8 35.87 -10.83 -18.82
CA GLY A 8 34.88 -9.77 -19.04
C GLY A 8 33.43 -10.24 -18.88
N LEU A 9 33.12 -11.47 -19.30
CA LEU A 9 31.79 -12.07 -19.14
C LEU A 9 31.45 -12.37 -17.67
N SER A 10 32.42 -12.87 -16.91
CA SER A 10 32.24 -13.15 -15.47
C SER A 10 32.02 -11.87 -14.66
N ALA A 11 32.80 -10.82 -14.94
CA ALA A 11 32.65 -9.53 -14.26
C ALA A 11 31.30 -8.85 -14.57
N GLY A 12 30.84 -8.91 -15.82
CA GLY A 12 29.53 -8.39 -16.21
C GLY A 12 28.36 -9.11 -15.53
N LEU A 13 28.44 -10.44 -15.43
CA LEU A 13 27.41 -11.25 -14.76
C LEU A 13 27.34 -10.97 -13.25
N ILE A 14 28.50 -10.81 -12.60
CA ILE A 14 28.58 -10.46 -11.17
C ILE A 14 27.97 -9.07 -10.94
N LEU A 15 28.28 -8.08 -11.79
CA LEU A 15 27.72 -6.73 -11.66
C LEU A 15 26.18 -6.73 -11.81
N LEU A 16 25.66 -7.48 -12.78
CA LEU A 16 24.22 -7.63 -13.01
C LEU A 16 23.52 -8.32 -11.84
N LEU A 17 24.12 -9.37 -11.27
CA LEU A 17 23.60 -10.06 -10.09
C LEU A 17 23.58 -9.13 -8.87
N THR A 18 24.63 -8.34 -8.63
CA THR A 18 24.66 -7.39 -7.51
C THR A 18 23.62 -6.27 -7.66
N ALA A 19 23.39 -5.78 -8.88
CA ALA A 19 22.38 -4.76 -9.14
C ALA A 19 20.94 -5.29 -8.94
N ALA A 20 20.68 -6.54 -9.36
CA ALA A 20 19.39 -7.19 -9.13
C ALA A 20 19.11 -7.41 -7.63
N MET A 21 20.14 -7.75 -6.85
CA MET A 21 20.01 -7.91 -5.39
C MET A 21 19.78 -6.57 -4.68
N ALA A 22 20.41 -5.48 -5.13
CA ALA A 22 20.20 -4.15 -4.56
C ALA A 22 18.75 -3.64 -4.76
N LEU A 23 18.13 -3.98 -5.90
CA LEU A 23 16.71 -3.69 -6.14
C LEU A 23 15.76 -4.59 -5.33
N ALA A 24 16.19 -5.80 -4.96
CA ALA A 24 15.40 -6.73 -4.15
C ALA A 24 15.43 -6.40 -2.64
N GLN A 25 16.32 -5.50 -2.21
CA GLN A 25 16.62 -5.22 -0.81
C GLN A 25 16.26 -3.81 -0.36
N GLN A 26 15.21 -3.23 -0.95
CA GLN A 26 14.44 -2.28 -0.15
C GLN A 26 13.79 -3.12 0.98
N ASP A 27 13.46 -2.55 2.14
CA ASP A 27 12.60 -3.17 3.16
C ASP A 27 11.17 -2.61 3.01
N PRO A 28 10.10 -3.39 3.25
CA PRO A 28 8.75 -2.90 3.04
C PRO A 28 8.52 -1.74 4.01
N GLU A 29 8.00 -0.62 3.49
CA GLU A 29 7.75 0.55 4.32
C GLU A 29 6.41 0.43 5.04
N LEU A 30 6.36 1.02 6.24
CA LEU A 30 5.13 1.09 7.00
C LEU A 30 4.22 2.17 6.45
N LEU A 31 2.99 1.78 6.13
CA LEU A 31 1.97 2.63 5.55
C LEU A 31 0.72 2.66 6.44
N PHE A 32 0.17 3.85 6.66
CA PHE A 32 -1.16 4.02 7.22
C PHE A 32 -2.11 4.49 6.11
N ALA A 33 -3.35 4.05 6.12
CA ALA A 33 -4.30 4.41 5.09
C ALA A 33 -5.75 4.47 5.58
N VAL A 34 -6.53 5.33 4.92
CA VAL A 34 -7.99 5.40 5.02
C VAL A 34 -8.58 5.13 3.64
N VAL A 35 -9.38 4.08 3.52
CA VAL A 35 -9.94 3.63 2.24
C VAL A 35 -10.97 4.64 1.73
N THR A 36 -10.78 5.14 0.51
CA THR A 36 -11.72 6.08 -0.13
C THR A 36 -12.55 5.41 -1.21
N LYS A 37 -12.03 4.38 -1.88
CA LYS A 37 -12.75 3.63 -2.92
C LYS A 37 -12.26 2.19 -3.03
N VAL A 38 -13.19 1.24 -3.05
CA VAL A 38 -12.90 -0.18 -3.27
C VAL A 38 -13.25 -0.55 -4.72
N SER A 39 -12.30 -1.11 -5.47
CA SER A 39 -12.58 -1.62 -6.82
C SER A 39 -13.47 -2.86 -6.80
N LYS A 40 -14.12 -3.17 -7.92
CA LYS A 40 -15.03 -4.34 -8.03
C LYS A 40 -14.29 -5.67 -7.86
N ASP A 41 -13.06 -5.78 -8.34
CA ASP A 41 -12.26 -7.00 -8.28
C ASP A 41 -11.42 -7.10 -6.99
N ARG A 42 -11.42 -6.04 -6.16
CA ARG A 42 -10.65 -5.90 -4.92
C ARG A 42 -9.14 -6.10 -5.10
N ARG A 43 -8.62 -6.10 -6.33
CA ARG A 43 -7.17 -6.16 -6.56
C ARG A 43 -6.51 -4.82 -6.27
N GLN A 44 -7.27 -3.75 -6.47
CA GLN A 44 -6.83 -2.38 -6.23
C GLN A 44 -7.82 -1.62 -5.36
N VAL A 45 -7.33 -0.74 -4.50
CA VAL A 45 -8.15 0.10 -3.62
C VAL A 45 -7.54 1.48 -3.60
N THR A 46 -8.34 2.53 -3.79
CA THR A 46 -7.86 3.91 -3.62
C THR A 46 -7.99 4.29 -2.15
N ALA A 47 -6.96 4.93 -1.61
CA ALA A 47 -6.92 5.36 -0.22
C ALA A 47 -6.16 6.67 -0.06
N GLN A 48 -6.51 7.43 0.98
CA GLN A 48 -5.62 8.45 1.52
C GLN A 48 -4.58 7.75 2.38
N VAL A 49 -3.32 7.88 2.01
CA VAL A 49 -2.21 7.16 2.64
C VAL A 49 -1.25 8.12 3.32
N SER A 50 -0.57 7.65 4.36
CA SER A 50 0.56 8.33 4.95
C SER A 50 1.71 7.36 5.23
N SER A 51 2.86 7.69 4.66
CA SER A 51 4.17 7.17 5.03
C SER A 51 5.02 8.37 5.45
N GLY A 52 5.64 8.29 6.64
CA GLY A 52 6.47 9.38 7.16
C GLY A 52 5.73 10.70 7.46
N GLY A 53 4.40 10.68 7.64
CA GLY A 53 3.61 11.83 8.09
C GLY A 53 3.05 12.73 6.97
N VAL A 54 3.44 12.52 5.71
CA VAL A 54 2.83 13.19 4.56
C VAL A 54 1.58 12.41 4.15
N VAL A 55 0.48 13.11 3.85
CA VAL A 55 -0.76 12.49 3.35
C VAL A 55 -0.87 12.69 1.85
N SER A 56 -1.24 11.65 1.12
CA SER A 56 -1.49 11.69 -0.32
C SER A 56 -2.50 10.63 -0.73
N GLU A 57 -3.22 10.85 -1.82
CA GLU A 57 -4.04 9.79 -2.42
C GLU A 57 -3.14 8.80 -3.18
N ALA A 58 -3.37 7.51 -2.99
CA ALA A 58 -2.64 6.47 -3.72
C ALA A 58 -3.49 5.21 -3.95
N THR A 59 -3.08 4.42 -4.94
CA THR A 59 -3.63 3.08 -5.19
C THR A 59 -2.90 2.06 -4.34
N LEU A 60 -3.63 1.30 -3.54
CA LEU A 60 -3.17 0.12 -2.83
C LEU A 60 -3.41 -1.11 -3.71
N ILE A 61 -2.37 -1.90 -3.93
CA ILE A 61 -2.38 -3.08 -4.82
C ILE A 61 -2.16 -4.32 -3.96
N ALA A 62 -3.16 -5.19 -3.90
CA ALA A 62 -3.07 -6.41 -3.10
C ALA A 62 -2.10 -7.42 -3.73
N SER A 63 -1.19 -7.97 -2.93
CA SER A 63 -0.50 -9.20 -3.28
C SER A 63 -1.41 -10.42 -3.11
N GLU A 64 -1.02 -11.56 -3.67
CA GLU A 64 -1.78 -12.82 -3.51
C GLU A 64 -2.02 -13.17 -2.03
N ALA A 65 -1.02 -12.96 -1.16
CA ALA A 65 -1.17 -13.18 0.28
C ALA A 65 -2.21 -12.25 0.94
N VAL A 66 -2.32 -11.00 0.46
CA VAL A 66 -3.29 -10.02 0.96
C VAL A 66 -4.69 -10.29 0.41
N LEU A 67 -4.81 -10.77 -0.84
CA LEU A 67 -6.09 -11.15 -1.43
C LEU A 67 -6.80 -12.24 -0.64
N ASP A 68 -6.05 -13.15 -0.02
CA ASP A 68 -6.61 -14.21 0.83
C ASP A 68 -7.01 -13.76 2.24
N ASN A 69 -6.56 -12.57 2.67
CA ASN A 69 -6.85 -12.03 3.99
C ASN A 69 -8.33 -11.64 4.14
N LEU A 70 -8.96 -12.07 5.23
CA LEU A 70 -10.36 -11.78 5.54
C LEU A 70 -10.66 -10.28 5.70
N ILE A 71 -9.70 -9.52 6.23
CA ILE A 71 -9.79 -8.06 6.36
C ILE A 71 -9.94 -7.44 4.97
N TRP A 72 -9.07 -7.83 4.03
CA TRP A 72 -9.10 -7.32 2.67
C TRP A 72 -10.40 -7.68 1.94
N LYS A 73 -10.85 -8.93 2.12
CA LYS A 73 -12.11 -9.43 1.53
C LYS A 73 -13.34 -8.65 2.01
N LYS A 74 -13.31 -8.10 3.23
CA LYS A 74 -14.41 -7.31 3.83
C LYS A 74 -14.13 -5.81 3.86
N LEU A 75 -13.11 -5.35 3.14
CA LEU A 75 -12.73 -3.95 3.15
C LEU A 75 -13.86 -3.07 2.58
N GLU A 76 -14.10 -1.95 3.25
CA GLU A 76 -15.07 -0.94 2.84
C GLU A 76 -14.47 0.46 2.91
N VAL A 77 -15.13 1.41 2.24
CA VAL A 77 -14.87 2.84 2.37
C VAL A 77 -14.90 3.26 3.85
N CYS A 78 -13.96 4.12 4.23
CA CYS A 78 -13.64 4.62 5.56
C CYS A 78 -12.91 3.65 6.50
N HIS A 79 -12.60 2.41 6.08
CA HIS A 79 -11.74 1.56 6.91
C HIS A 79 -10.34 2.15 7.04
N ALA A 80 -9.87 2.22 8.27
CA ALA A 80 -8.51 2.56 8.63
C ALA A 80 -7.65 1.30 8.68
N LEU A 81 -6.46 1.36 8.09
CA LEU A 81 -5.55 0.22 8.05
C LEU A 81 -4.09 0.63 8.18
N LYS A 82 -3.33 -0.32 8.70
CA LYS A 82 -1.86 -0.33 8.75
C LYS A 82 -1.39 -1.43 7.81
N ALA A 83 -0.39 -1.14 7.00
CA ALA A 83 0.16 -2.10 6.06
C ALA A 83 1.68 -2.00 5.96
N ASP A 84 2.30 -3.12 5.64
CA ASP A 84 3.68 -3.14 5.13
C ASP A 84 3.59 -3.17 3.61
N ALA A 85 4.27 -2.28 2.91
CA ALA A 85 4.11 -2.12 1.47
C ALA A 85 5.40 -1.72 0.75
N TRP A 86 5.45 -2.04 -0.55
CA TRP A 86 6.44 -1.52 -1.48
C TRP A 86 5.84 -0.39 -2.30
N LYS A 87 6.46 0.78 -2.28
CA LYS A 87 6.07 1.86 -3.20
C LYS A 87 6.63 1.60 -4.60
N ASN A 88 5.77 1.68 -5.60
CA ASN A 88 6.13 1.62 -7.01
C ASN A 88 5.46 2.77 -7.78
N ALA A 89 5.63 2.81 -9.10
CA ALA A 89 5.06 3.85 -9.94
C ALA A 89 3.51 3.81 -10.01
N GLU A 90 2.90 2.66 -9.76
CA GLU A 90 1.44 2.47 -9.81
C GLU A 90 0.76 2.75 -8.45
N GLY A 91 1.53 2.74 -7.36
CA GLY A 91 1.04 2.95 -6.00
C GLY A 91 1.82 2.13 -4.96
N TYR A 92 1.10 1.49 -4.05
CA TYR A 92 1.65 0.73 -2.93
C TYR A 92 1.26 -0.74 -3.05
N ARG A 93 2.24 -1.61 -3.31
CA ARG A 93 2.02 -3.07 -3.33
C ARG A 93 2.09 -3.62 -1.92
N LEU A 94 0.95 -4.12 -1.43
CA LEU A 94 0.77 -4.55 -0.06
C LEU A 94 1.38 -5.93 0.19
N VAL A 95 2.17 -6.04 1.25
CA VAL A 95 2.75 -7.30 1.75
C VAL A 95 1.89 -7.86 2.87
N SER A 96 1.50 -7.00 3.82
CA SER A 96 0.72 -7.36 5.00
C SER A 96 -0.27 -6.25 5.32
N ILE A 97 -1.39 -6.58 5.96
CA ILE A 97 -2.39 -5.60 6.39
C ILE A 97 -2.94 -5.92 7.78
N ARG A 98 -3.35 -4.87 8.49
CA ARG A 98 -4.14 -4.93 9.73
C ARG A 98 -5.14 -3.77 9.75
N VAL A 99 -6.34 -4.01 10.24
CA VAL A 99 -7.30 -2.93 10.53
C VAL A 99 -6.84 -2.18 11.77
N LEU A 100 -7.06 -0.88 11.75
CA LEU A 100 -6.93 -0.01 12.90
C LEU A 100 -8.25 0.68 13.18
N ASP A 101 -8.44 1.08 14.43
CA ASP A 101 -9.40 2.12 14.78
C ASP A 101 -8.87 3.47 14.30
N ALA A 102 -9.77 4.39 13.95
CA ALA A 102 -9.41 5.71 13.44
C ALA A 102 -8.49 6.48 14.41
N GLY A 103 -8.66 6.33 15.73
CA GLY A 103 -7.83 6.96 16.75
C GLY A 103 -6.38 6.44 16.81
N MET A 104 -6.09 5.29 16.20
CA MET A 104 -4.73 4.72 16.12
C MET A 104 -3.97 5.17 14.86
N LEU A 105 -4.60 5.95 13.98
CA LEU A 105 -3.92 6.53 12.82
C LEU A 105 -2.99 7.68 13.24
N PRO A 106 -1.98 8.01 12.40
CA PRO A 106 -1.27 9.28 12.52
C PRO A 106 -2.25 10.45 12.47
N MET A 107 -2.00 11.52 13.24
CA MET A 107 -2.90 12.69 13.35
C MET A 107 -3.38 13.21 11.98
N ALA A 108 -2.50 13.20 10.98
CA ALA A 108 -2.82 13.68 9.63
C ALA A 108 -3.94 12.87 8.91
N LEU A 109 -4.16 11.60 9.28
CA LEU A 109 -5.22 10.75 8.73
C LEU A 109 -6.45 10.65 9.63
N GLN A 110 -6.36 11.02 10.91
CA GLN A 110 -7.47 10.89 11.86
C GLN A 110 -8.68 11.74 11.44
N GLY A 111 -8.45 13.00 11.04
CA GLY A 111 -9.52 13.88 10.54
C GLY A 111 -10.18 13.31 9.27
N ILE A 112 -9.37 12.79 8.34
CA ILE A 112 -9.86 12.18 7.09
C ILE A 112 -10.75 10.96 7.39
N ALA A 113 -10.35 10.11 8.33
CA ALA A 113 -11.15 8.97 8.76
C ALA A 113 -12.48 9.43 9.40
N GLY A 114 -12.43 10.43 10.27
CA GLY A 114 -13.61 11.02 10.91
C GLY A 114 -14.60 11.59 9.89
N ASP A 115 -14.13 12.45 8.99
CA ASP A 115 -14.95 13.07 7.95
C ASP A 115 -15.56 12.04 7.01
N CYS A 116 -14.80 11.00 6.64
CA CYS A 116 -15.30 9.89 5.82
C CYS A 116 -16.47 9.19 6.52
N MET A 117 -16.33 8.87 7.81
CA MET A 117 -17.37 8.20 8.59
C MET A 117 -18.63 9.06 8.74
N ILE A 118 -18.47 10.37 8.98
CA ILE A 118 -19.59 11.33 9.05
C ILE A 118 -20.33 11.36 7.70
N LYS A 119 -19.59 11.49 6.60
CA LYS A 119 -20.19 11.49 5.25
C LYS A 119 -20.95 10.20 4.98
N LYS A 120 -20.36 9.05 5.31
CA LYS A 120 -21.00 7.74 5.11
C LYS A 120 -22.23 7.55 6.02
N ALA A 121 -22.22 8.11 7.22
CA ALA A 121 -23.40 8.12 8.09
C ALA A 121 -24.55 8.95 7.49
N LEU A 122 -24.24 10.13 6.93
CA LEU A 122 -25.22 10.98 6.24
C LEU A 122 -25.78 10.34 4.96
N GLU A 123 -25.02 9.47 4.29
CA GLU A 123 -25.53 8.71 3.13
C GLU A 123 -26.54 7.63 3.54
N ILE A 124 -26.43 7.08 4.74
CA ILE A 124 -27.32 6.02 5.25
C ILE A 124 -28.56 6.62 5.93
N ALA A 125 -28.36 7.67 6.70
CA ALA A 125 -29.41 8.45 7.35
C ALA A 125 -29.26 9.91 6.91
N PRO A 126 -29.71 10.25 5.69
CA PRO A 126 -29.80 11.65 5.30
C PRO A 126 -30.66 12.34 6.33
N GLN A 127 -30.20 13.48 6.84
CA GLN A 127 -30.96 14.27 7.82
C GLN A 127 -32.38 14.44 7.27
N GLY A 128 -33.33 13.76 7.90
CA GLY A 128 -34.74 13.98 7.65
C GLY A 128 -35.08 15.33 8.27
N ASP A 129 -35.66 16.18 7.43
CA ASP A 129 -36.47 17.38 7.71
C ASP A 129 -36.17 18.16 9.01
#